data_AF-A0A346XX89-F1
#
_entry.id   AF-A0A346XX89-F1
#
_cell.length_a   1.000
_cell.length_b   1.000
_cell.length_c   1.000
_cell.angle_alpha   90.00
_cell.angle_beta   90.00
_cell.angle_gamma   90.00
#
_symmetry.space_group_name_H-M   'P 1'
#
loop_
_entity.id
_entity.type
_entity.pdbx_description
1 polymer ?
#
loop_
_entity_poly.entity_id
_entity_poly.type
_entity_poly.pdbx_seq_one_letter_code
_entity_poly.pdbx_strand_id
1 'polypeptide(L)'
;MASAIGRAGANIVSLDVVGIADGMAIDDVTVQSDVPADILRRAVEEVPSVVVEAIRETDTFRDPTAPLGLASEMVAAGSGAVPMLVNGLIDALWVSWAMVVAASITGPQVLHASGDVPGIDELETPWLPIEDLRRLTRAPWMPAAWRDQHDLEVVAAPLSQRNTALLVGRTEGPRFLDSELTQLQRLARIAVKVEVMAGNGNGAAR
;
A
#
# COMPACT_ATOMS: atom_id res chain seq x y z
N MET A 1 7.78 -18.42 -18.00
CA MET A 1 6.88 -18.39 -16.83
C MET A 1 5.50 -19.01 -17.14
N ALA A 2 4.65 -18.41 -17.99
CA ALA A 2 3.26 -18.85 -18.17
C ALA A 2 3.08 -20.36 -18.48
N SER A 3 3.87 -20.92 -19.38
CA SER A 3 3.80 -22.36 -19.68
C SER A 3 4.19 -23.26 -18.50
N ALA A 4 5.06 -22.78 -17.59
CA ALA A 4 5.45 -23.54 -16.40
C ALA A 4 4.31 -23.58 -15.38
N ILE A 5 3.63 -22.45 -15.16
CA ILE A 5 2.41 -22.34 -14.34
C ILE A 5 1.35 -23.33 -14.85
N GLY A 6 1.06 -23.31 -16.15
CA GLY A 6 0.08 -24.21 -16.75
C GLY A 6 0.44 -25.69 -16.60
N ARG A 7 1.72 -26.06 -16.73
CA ARG A 7 2.18 -27.44 -16.50
C ARG A 7 2.11 -27.87 -15.03
N ALA A 8 2.26 -26.93 -14.11
CA ALA A 8 2.13 -27.20 -12.67
C ALA A 8 0.66 -27.37 -12.23
N GLY A 9 -0.31 -27.15 -13.13
CA GLY A 9 -1.74 -27.37 -12.86
C GLY A 9 -2.51 -26.13 -12.44
N ALA A 10 -1.94 -24.93 -12.59
CA ALA A 10 -2.61 -23.67 -12.31
C ALA A 10 -3.08 -22.96 -13.58
N ASN A 11 -4.19 -22.24 -13.47
CA ASN A 11 -4.75 -21.41 -14.54
C ASN A 11 -4.48 -19.93 -14.28
N ILE A 12 -3.92 -19.21 -15.25
CA ILE A 12 -3.64 -17.77 -15.10
C ILE A 12 -4.95 -16.99 -15.23
N VAL A 13 -5.26 -16.17 -14.22
CA VAL A 13 -6.45 -15.31 -14.16
C VAL A 13 -6.09 -13.90 -14.65
N SER A 14 -4.96 -13.36 -14.19
CA SER A 14 -4.42 -12.08 -14.63
C SER A 14 -2.89 -12.13 -14.71
N LEU A 15 -2.34 -11.26 -15.56
CA LEU A 15 -0.90 -11.03 -15.68
C LEU A 15 -0.68 -9.58 -16.08
N ASP A 16 0.07 -8.84 -15.28
CA ASP A 16 0.42 -7.45 -15.50
C ASP A 16 1.91 -7.21 -15.26
N VAL A 17 2.55 -6.42 -16.13
CA VAL A 17 3.92 -5.94 -15.89
C VAL A 17 3.85 -4.69 -15.03
N VAL A 18 4.26 -4.79 -13.78
CA VAL A 18 4.12 -3.72 -12.78
C VAL A 18 5.36 -2.85 -12.62
N GLY A 19 6.48 -3.27 -13.21
CA GLY A 19 7.71 -2.50 -13.19
C GLY A 19 8.86 -3.16 -13.94
N ILE A 20 10.00 -2.46 -13.91
CA ILE A 20 11.29 -2.97 -14.37
C ILE A 20 12.30 -2.63 -13.28
N ALA A 21 13.03 -3.63 -12.79
CA ALA A 21 14.13 -3.45 -11.84
C ALA A 21 15.31 -4.33 -12.25
N ASP A 22 16.53 -3.79 -12.14
CA ASP A 22 17.77 -4.51 -12.48
C ASP A 22 17.77 -5.16 -13.86
N GLY A 23 17.09 -4.54 -14.83
CA GLY A 23 16.97 -5.04 -16.20
C GLY A 23 15.97 -6.19 -16.38
N MET A 24 15.22 -6.56 -15.34
CA MET A 24 14.18 -7.58 -15.36
C MET A 24 12.79 -6.94 -15.27
N ALA A 25 11.83 -7.49 -16.01
CA ALA A 25 10.42 -7.17 -15.83
C ALA A 25 9.93 -7.77 -14.50
N ILE A 26 9.10 -7.01 -13.79
CA ILE A 26 8.39 -7.49 -12.60
C ILE A 26 6.96 -7.76 -13.02
N ASP A 27 6.60 -9.03 -13.04
CA ASP A 27 5.26 -9.50 -13.40
C ASP A 27 4.45 -9.78 -12.13
N ASP A 28 3.25 -9.20 -12.05
CA ASP A 28 2.21 -9.56 -11.08
C ASP A 28 1.27 -10.55 -11.76
N VAL A 29 1.19 -11.77 -11.22
CA VAL A 29 0.44 -12.87 -11.83
C VAL A 29 -0.51 -13.45 -10.80
N THR A 30 -1.80 -13.39 -11.10
CA THR A 30 -2.82 -14.10 -10.31
C THR A 30 -3.19 -15.40 -11.00
N VAL A 31 -3.22 -16.49 -10.23
CA VAL A 31 -3.56 -17.82 -10.73
C VAL A 31 -4.63 -18.47 -9.88
N GLN A 32 -5.52 -19.23 -10.51
CA GLN A 32 -6.40 -20.17 -9.85
C GLN A 32 -5.70 -21.53 -9.80
N SER A 33 -5.60 -22.13 -8.61
CA SER A 33 -4.82 -23.34 -8.40
C SER A 33 -5.37 -24.18 -7.25
N ASP A 34 -5.44 -25.49 -7.44
CA ASP A 34 -5.63 -26.48 -6.37
C ASP A 34 -4.29 -27.04 -5.86
N VAL A 35 -3.18 -26.70 -6.53
CA VAL A 35 -1.84 -27.12 -6.10
C VAL A 35 -1.24 -26.14 -5.07
N PRO A 36 -0.46 -26.65 -4.09
CA PRO A 36 0.22 -25.81 -3.10
C PRO A 36 1.15 -24.75 -3.70
N ALA A 37 1.23 -23.59 -3.05
CA ALA A 37 2.05 -22.45 -3.48
C ALA A 37 3.53 -22.77 -3.66
N ASP A 38 4.09 -23.67 -2.85
CA ASP A 38 5.50 -24.09 -2.91
C ASP A 38 5.80 -24.95 -4.16
N ILE A 39 4.81 -25.67 -4.67
CA ILE A 39 4.91 -26.39 -5.95
C ILE A 39 4.92 -25.40 -7.11
N LEU A 40 4.04 -24.38 -7.07
CA LEU A 40 4.01 -23.32 -8.08
C LEU A 40 5.32 -22.53 -8.09
N ARG A 41 5.83 -22.14 -6.92
CA ARG A 41 7.13 -21.47 -6.77
C ARG A 41 8.22 -22.25 -7.49
N ARG A 42 8.38 -23.53 -7.15
CA ARG A 42 9.40 -24.41 -7.73
C ARG A 42 9.28 -24.50 -9.24
N ALA A 43 8.07 -24.73 -9.77
CA ALA A 43 7.85 -24.83 -11.21
C ALA A 43 8.19 -23.52 -11.95
N VAL A 44 7.92 -22.36 -11.34
CA VAL A 44 8.23 -21.05 -11.94
C VAL A 44 9.73 -20.76 -11.86
N GLU A 45 10.40 -21.05 -10.74
CA GLU A 45 11.84 -20.84 -10.54
C GLU A 45 12.71 -21.78 -11.38
N GLU A 46 12.17 -22.88 -11.91
CA GLU A 46 12.84 -23.72 -12.93
C GLU A 46 13.01 -23.01 -14.29
N VAL A 47 12.25 -21.94 -14.55
CA VAL A 47 12.40 -21.15 -15.77
C VAL A 47 13.66 -20.28 -15.67
N PRO A 48 14.61 -20.37 -16.63
CA PRO A 48 15.83 -19.57 -16.58
C PRO A 48 15.54 -18.06 -16.47
N SER A 49 16.27 -17.39 -15.58
CA SER A 49 16.15 -15.94 -15.33
C SER A 49 14.79 -15.49 -14.77
N VAL A 50 14.05 -16.38 -14.11
CA VAL A 50 12.84 -16.04 -13.35
C VAL A 50 13.11 -16.23 -11.86
N VAL A 51 12.73 -15.24 -11.06
CA VAL A 51 12.78 -15.28 -9.60
C VAL A 51 11.40 -14.95 -9.08
N VAL A 52 10.88 -15.76 -8.16
CA VAL A 52 9.61 -15.50 -7.52
C VAL A 52 9.88 -14.67 -6.27
N GLU A 53 9.52 -13.38 -6.29
CA GLU A 53 9.75 -12.49 -5.14
C GLU A 53 8.83 -12.86 -3.97
N ALA A 54 7.53 -13.01 -4.22
CA ALA A 54 6.54 -13.37 -3.21
C ALA A 54 5.41 -14.19 -3.83
N ILE A 55 4.74 -14.98 -2.98
CA ILE A 55 3.46 -15.61 -3.29
C ILE A 55 2.55 -15.31 -2.12
N ARG A 56 1.32 -14.90 -2.42
CA ARG A 56 0.26 -14.65 -1.44
C ARG A 56 -1.03 -15.31 -1.90
N GLU A 57 -1.76 -15.87 -0.96
CA GLU A 57 -3.12 -16.37 -1.21
C GLU A 57 -4.10 -15.18 -1.23
N THR A 58 -4.99 -15.18 -2.22
CA THR A 58 -5.99 -14.13 -2.38
C THR A 58 -7.23 -14.72 -3.03
N ASP A 59 -8.39 -14.17 -2.67
CA ASP A 59 -9.69 -14.48 -3.27
C ASP A 59 -10.05 -13.54 -4.44
N THR A 60 -9.19 -12.55 -4.70
CA THR A 60 -9.34 -11.54 -5.76
C THR A 60 -8.07 -11.42 -6.59
N PHE A 61 -8.10 -10.59 -7.64
CA PHE A 61 -6.94 -10.23 -8.44
C PHE A 61 -6.79 -8.71 -8.47
N ARG A 62 -5.57 -8.25 -8.73
CA ARG A 62 -5.27 -6.83 -8.72
C ARG A 62 -5.98 -6.14 -9.88
N ASP A 63 -6.81 -5.14 -9.57
CA ASP A 63 -7.36 -4.24 -10.58
C ASP A 63 -6.37 -3.09 -10.83
N PRO A 64 -5.73 -3.02 -12.02
CA PRO A 64 -4.78 -1.97 -12.33
C PRO A 64 -5.42 -0.57 -12.39
N THR A 65 -6.76 -0.49 -12.45
CA THR A 65 -7.51 0.77 -12.50
C THR A 65 -7.98 1.24 -11.12
N ALA A 66 -7.87 0.43 -10.08
CA ALA A 66 -8.35 0.76 -8.73
C ALA A 66 -7.78 2.08 -8.17
N PRO A 67 -6.48 2.43 -8.35
CA PRO A 67 -5.97 3.76 -7.95
C PRO A 67 -6.70 4.93 -8.63
N LEU A 68 -7.04 4.79 -9.91
CA LEU A 68 -7.78 5.83 -10.64
C LEU A 68 -9.24 5.90 -10.18
N GLY A 69 -9.85 4.75 -9.89
CA GLY A 69 -11.17 4.65 -9.28
C GLY A 69 -11.23 5.42 -7.96
N LEU A 70 -10.32 5.10 -7.03
CA LEU A 70 -10.22 5.77 -5.73
C LEU A 70 -10.01 7.28 -5.86
N ALA A 71 -9.15 7.73 -6.78
CA ALA A 71 -8.97 9.15 -7.05
C ALA A 71 -10.27 9.83 -7.51
N SER A 72 -11.01 9.17 -8.39
CA SER A 72 -12.27 9.67 -8.94
C SER A 72 -13.36 9.75 -7.87
N GLU A 73 -13.46 8.72 -7.02
CA GLU A 73 -14.40 8.67 -5.90
C GLU A 73 -14.14 9.80 -4.90
N MET A 74 -12.88 10.01 -4.51
CA MET A 74 -12.51 11.10 -3.61
C MET A 74 -12.92 12.46 -4.19
N VAL A 75 -12.62 12.70 -5.48
CA VAL A 75 -12.99 13.96 -6.15
C VAL A 75 -14.50 14.14 -6.21
N ALA A 76 -15.25 13.08 -6.52
CA ALA A 76 -16.71 13.13 -6.63
C ALA A 76 -17.39 13.40 -5.29
N ALA A 77 -16.88 12.82 -4.20
CA ALA A 77 -17.42 13.03 -2.85
C ALA A 77 -17.20 14.46 -2.34
N GLY A 78 -16.13 15.13 -2.81
CA GLY A 78 -15.85 16.53 -2.52
C GLY A 78 -15.38 16.84 -1.09
N SER A 79 -15.66 15.98 -0.10
CA SER A 79 -15.22 16.07 1.30
C SER A 79 -15.00 14.69 1.88
N GLY A 80 -14.20 14.57 2.96
CA GLY A 80 -13.91 13.27 3.57
C GLY A 80 -12.96 12.40 2.74
N ALA A 81 -12.21 13.01 1.82
CA ALA A 81 -11.26 12.33 0.94
C ALA A 81 -10.14 11.62 1.70
N VAL A 82 -9.71 12.14 2.85
CA VAL A 82 -8.63 11.50 3.64
C VAL A 82 -9.07 10.16 4.25
N PRO A 83 -10.21 10.03 4.94
CA PRO A 83 -10.67 8.72 5.38
C PRO A 83 -11.01 7.77 4.22
N MET A 84 -11.52 8.29 3.09
CA MET A 84 -11.71 7.46 1.87
C MET A 84 -10.37 6.92 1.35
N LEU A 85 -9.33 7.76 1.29
CA LEU A 85 -7.99 7.34 0.92
C LEU A 85 -7.50 6.20 1.82
N VAL A 86 -7.59 6.37 3.14
CA VAL A 86 -7.11 5.38 4.12
C VAL A 86 -7.75 4.01 3.88
N ASN A 87 -9.07 3.96 3.70
CA ASN A 87 -9.76 2.69 3.47
C ASN A 87 -9.53 2.15 2.06
N GLY A 88 -9.53 3.00 1.04
CA GLY A 88 -9.39 2.58 -0.36
C GLY A 88 -7.99 2.12 -0.75
N LEU A 89 -6.95 2.47 0.03
CA LEU A 89 -5.58 2.04 -0.24
C LEU A 89 -5.39 0.53 -0.13
N ILE A 90 -6.22 -0.15 0.67
CA ILE A 90 -6.20 -1.61 0.81
C ILE A 90 -6.37 -2.26 -0.57
N ASP A 91 -7.40 -1.86 -1.32
CA ASP A 91 -7.68 -2.41 -2.65
C ASP A 91 -6.89 -1.73 -3.76
N ALA A 92 -6.65 -0.42 -3.65
CA ALA A 92 -5.97 0.34 -4.71
C ALA A 92 -4.49 -0.02 -4.83
N LEU A 93 -3.80 -0.21 -3.70
CA LEU A 93 -2.37 -0.48 -3.66
C LEU A 93 -2.01 -1.79 -2.94
N TRP A 94 -2.99 -2.62 -2.57
CA TRP A 94 -2.75 -3.92 -1.94
C TRP A 94 -1.84 -3.79 -0.72
N VAL A 95 -2.15 -2.79 0.11
CA VAL A 95 -1.52 -2.59 1.41
C VAL A 95 -2.35 -3.34 2.44
N SER A 96 -1.69 -3.91 3.44
CA SER A 96 -2.38 -4.65 4.51
C SER A 96 -3.13 -3.71 5.44
N TRP A 97 -2.62 -2.50 5.63
CA TRP A 97 -3.26 -1.47 6.44
C TRP A 97 -2.78 -0.07 6.05
N ALA A 98 -3.57 0.93 6.38
CA ALA A 98 -3.21 2.34 6.23
C ALA A 98 -3.73 3.16 7.41
N MET A 99 -3.04 4.26 7.71
CA MET A 99 -3.43 5.19 8.77
C MET A 99 -2.86 6.57 8.55
N VAL A 100 -3.53 7.59 9.07
CA VAL A 100 -3.02 8.96 9.12
C VAL A 100 -2.67 9.30 10.55
N VAL A 101 -1.44 9.78 10.75
CA VAL A 101 -0.96 10.26 12.04
C VAL A 101 -0.59 11.72 11.97
N ALA A 102 -0.81 12.45 13.05
CA ALA A 102 -0.32 13.80 13.25
C ALA A 102 0.56 13.87 14.50
N ALA A 103 1.66 14.62 14.44
CA ALA A 103 2.43 14.94 15.64
C ALA A 103 1.62 15.91 16.52
N SER A 104 1.56 15.63 17.81
CA SER A 104 0.98 16.53 18.82
C SER A 104 1.93 16.68 20.01
N ILE A 105 1.65 17.66 20.88
CA ILE A 105 2.45 17.93 22.08
C ILE A 105 2.44 16.73 23.04
N THR A 106 1.37 15.93 23.04
CA THR A 106 1.20 14.79 23.94
C THR A 106 1.60 13.45 23.30
N GLY A 107 2.21 13.48 22.12
CA GLY A 107 2.54 12.27 21.33
C GLY A 107 1.80 12.21 19.99
N PRO A 108 2.02 11.19 19.16
CA PRO A 108 1.31 11.06 17.90
C PRO A 108 -0.19 10.82 18.12
N GLN A 109 -0.99 11.47 17.30
CA GLN A 109 -2.43 11.28 17.25
C GLN A 109 -2.79 10.54 15.97
N VAL A 110 -3.48 9.42 16.08
CA VAL A 110 -4.09 8.74 14.94
C VAL A 110 -5.36 9.51 14.56
N LEU A 111 -5.39 10.06 13.34
CA LEU A 111 -6.54 10.80 12.82
C LEU A 111 -7.53 9.87 12.11
N HIS A 112 -7.00 8.90 11.36
CA HIS A 112 -7.75 7.89 10.63
C HIS A 112 -6.93 6.60 10.59
N ALA A 113 -7.61 5.46 10.62
CA ALA A 113 -6.99 4.14 10.49
C ALA A 113 -7.95 3.21 9.74
N SER A 114 -7.42 2.35 8.89
CA SER A 114 -8.14 1.20 8.38
C SER A 114 -8.42 0.21 9.52
N GLY A 115 -9.35 -0.73 9.32
CA GLY A 115 -9.76 -1.67 10.36
C GLY A 115 -8.63 -2.53 10.95
N ASP A 116 -7.63 -2.87 10.12
CA ASP A 116 -6.65 -3.92 10.43
C ASP A 116 -5.25 -3.40 10.78
N VAL A 117 -5.13 -2.17 11.29
CA VAL A 117 -3.82 -1.67 11.76
C VAL A 117 -3.38 -2.45 13.00
N PRO A 118 -2.26 -3.18 12.97
CA PRO A 118 -1.83 -3.99 14.11
C PRO A 118 -1.37 -3.10 15.26
N GLY A 119 -1.82 -3.37 16.49
CA GLY A 119 -1.32 -2.76 17.73
C GLY A 119 -0.73 -1.35 17.62
N ILE A 120 -1.56 -0.31 17.71
CA ILE A 120 -1.12 1.10 17.66
C ILE A 120 -0.68 1.67 19.02
N ASP A 121 -0.76 0.85 20.07
CA ASP A 121 -0.31 1.22 21.40
C ASP A 121 1.19 1.55 21.39
N GLU A 122 1.57 2.57 22.15
CA GLU A 122 2.97 3.04 22.26
C GLU A 122 3.60 3.50 20.93
N LEU A 123 2.78 3.78 19.91
CA LEU A 123 3.28 4.36 18.67
C LEU A 123 4.02 5.68 18.96
N GLU A 124 5.26 5.78 18.49
CA GLU A 124 6.01 7.01 18.42
C GLU A 124 6.28 7.41 16.96
N THR A 125 6.55 8.69 16.71
CA THR A 125 6.80 9.22 15.37
C THR A 125 8.04 10.12 15.30
N PRO A 126 9.24 9.64 15.72
CA PRO A 126 10.47 10.44 15.72
C PRO A 126 10.95 10.82 14.31
N TRP A 127 10.34 10.23 13.27
CA TRP A 127 10.58 10.52 11.88
C TRP A 127 9.74 11.69 11.34
N LEU A 128 8.76 12.20 12.09
CA LEU A 128 8.07 13.47 11.79
C LEU A 128 8.91 14.67 12.26
N PRO A 129 8.84 15.83 11.57
CA PRO A 129 8.10 16.08 10.33
C PRO A 129 8.72 15.38 9.11
N ILE A 130 7.91 15.09 8.08
CA ILE A 130 8.41 14.58 6.80
C ILE A 130 8.05 15.52 5.66
N GLU A 131 8.99 15.71 4.73
CA GLU A 131 8.77 16.47 3.50
C GLU A 131 8.59 15.56 2.29
N ASP A 132 9.16 14.36 2.35
CA ASP A 132 9.15 13.36 1.28
C ASP A 132 8.77 11.98 1.82
N LEU A 133 8.49 11.08 0.87
CA LEU A 133 8.18 9.69 1.19
C LEU A 133 9.40 9.01 1.83
N ARG A 134 9.14 8.22 2.86
CA ARG A 134 10.16 7.53 3.64
C ARG A 134 9.76 6.09 3.91
N ARG A 135 10.58 5.14 3.48
CA ARG A 135 10.53 3.75 3.99
C ARG A 135 11.02 3.75 5.44
N LEU A 136 10.20 3.28 6.36
CA LEU A 136 10.51 3.26 7.80
C LEU A 136 11.14 1.91 8.15
N THR A 137 12.41 1.95 8.57
CA THR A 137 13.13 0.76 9.00
C THR A 137 12.73 0.37 10.41
N ARG A 138 12.72 -0.94 10.69
CA ARG A 138 12.43 -1.49 12.02
C ARG A 138 13.27 -0.81 13.10
N ALA A 139 12.63 -0.31 14.14
CA ALA A 139 13.29 0.44 15.21
C ALA A 139 12.50 0.41 16.54
N PRO A 140 13.14 0.74 17.68
CA PRO A 140 12.50 0.71 19.01
C PRO A 140 11.29 1.63 19.19
N TRP A 141 11.13 2.67 18.36
CA TRP A 141 10.00 3.59 18.41
C TRP A 141 8.70 3.01 17.83
N MET A 142 8.79 1.93 17.04
CA MET A 142 7.60 1.28 16.47
C MET A 142 6.83 0.52 17.56
N PRO A 143 5.52 0.25 17.40
CA PRO A 143 4.85 -0.72 18.25
C PRO A 143 5.49 -2.12 18.18
N ALA A 144 5.43 -2.89 19.27
CA ALA A 144 5.96 -4.25 19.31
C ALA A 144 5.31 -5.15 18.23
N ALA A 145 3.99 -5.02 18.05
CA ALA A 145 3.23 -5.74 17.03
C ALA A 145 3.76 -5.53 15.60
N TRP A 146 4.44 -4.41 15.32
CA TRP A 146 5.05 -4.13 14.02
C TRP A 146 6.46 -4.71 13.93
N ARG A 147 7.23 -4.64 15.02
CA ARG A 147 8.61 -5.18 15.05
C ARG A 147 8.65 -6.70 14.96
N ASP A 148 7.65 -7.38 15.50
CA ASP A 148 7.59 -8.84 15.54
C ASP A 148 7.22 -9.45 14.17
N GLN A 149 6.68 -8.65 13.25
CA GLN A 149 6.38 -9.06 11.88
C GLN A 149 7.63 -8.93 10.99
N HIS A 150 8.26 -10.06 10.66
CA HIS A 150 9.51 -10.07 9.90
C HIS A 150 9.40 -9.45 8.51
N ASP A 151 8.29 -9.69 7.82
CA ASP A 151 8.06 -9.27 6.43
C ASP A 151 7.21 -7.99 6.31
N LEU A 152 7.05 -7.25 7.42
CA LEU A 152 6.35 -5.98 7.40
C LEU A 152 7.23 -4.87 6.80
N GLU A 153 6.81 -4.31 5.67
CA GLU A 153 7.31 -3.04 5.16
C GLU A 153 6.35 -1.91 5.53
N VAL A 154 6.88 -0.81 6.08
CA VAL A 154 6.11 0.38 6.42
C VAL A 154 6.66 1.59 5.65
N VAL A 155 5.76 2.34 5.05
CA VAL A 155 6.08 3.57 4.31
C VAL A 155 5.28 4.73 4.89
N ALA A 156 5.95 5.86 5.11
CA ALA A 156 5.30 7.12 5.43
C ALA A 156 5.36 8.08 4.23
N ALA A 157 4.22 8.71 3.92
CA ALA A 157 4.09 9.75 2.90
C ALA A 157 3.51 11.04 3.52
N PRO A 158 4.00 12.22 3.12
CA PRO A 158 3.45 13.49 3.61
C PRO A 158 2.01 13.67 3.12
N LEU A 159 1.12 14.14 4.01
CA LEU A 159 -0.27 14.41 3.65
C LEU A 159 -0.47 15.89 3.29
N SER A 160 -0.33 16.82 4.24
CA SER A 160 -0.60 18.25 3.98
C SER A 160 0.12 19.19 4.93
N GLN A 161 0.09 18.88 6.22
CA GLN A 161 0.87 19.57 7.23
C GLN A 161 2.22 18.87 7.37
N ARG A 162 3.31 19.63 7.57
CA ARG A 162 4.65 19.05 7.84
C ARG A 162 4.62 18.00 8.97
N ASN A 163 3.62 18.09 9.85
CA ASN A 163 3.43 17.22 10.99
C ASN A 163 2.38 16.12 10.80
N THR A 164 1.82 15.93 9.59
CA THR A 164 0.82 14.89 9.30
C THR A 164 1.31 13.97 8.19
N ALA A 165 1.29 12.67 8.44
CA ALA A 165 1.72 11.66 7.50
C ALA A 165 0.69 10.54 7.35
N LEU A 166 0.60 10.02 6.14
CA LEU A 166 -0.04 8.75 5.81
C LEU A 166 1.00 7.64 5.99
N LEU A 167 0.72 6.66 6.83
CA LEU A 167 1.44 5.40 6.87
C LEU A 167 0.66 4.34 6.11
N VAL A 168 1.39 3.52 5.38
CA VAL A 168 0.89 2.25 4.85
C VAL A 168 1.82 1.14 5.28
N GLY A 169 1.25 0.00 5.61
CA GLY A 169 2.00 -1.22 5.88
C GLY A 169 1.59 -2.33 4.93
N ARG A 170 2.57 -3.11 4.49
CA ARG A 170 2.36 -4.35 3.75
C ARG A 170 3.04 -5.48 4.49
N THR A 171 2.23 -6.42 4.93
CA THR A 171 2.63 -7.72 5.46
C THR A 171 2.43 -8.74 4.36
N GLU A 172 3.35 -9.70 4.23
CA GLU A 172 3.28 -10.78 3.24
C GLU A 172 3.14 -10.28 1.79
N GLY A 173 4.29 -10.04 1.16
CA GLY A 173 4.32 -9.59 -0.23
C GLY A 173 5.70 -9.09 -0.64
N PRO A 174 5.86 -8.71 -1.92
CA PRO A 174 7.06 -8.06 -2.37
C PRO A 174 7.20 -6.67 -1.75
N ARG A 175 8.41 -6.12 -1.80
CA ARG A 175 8.61 -4.74 -1.36
C ARG A 175 7.79 -3.79 -2.22
N PHE A 176 7.43 -2.64 -1.65
CA PHE A 176 6.78 -1.58 -2.41
C PHE A 176 7.64 -1.16 -3.60
N LEU A 177 7.06 -1.26 -4.80
CA LEU A 177 7.69 -0.80 -6.02
C LEU A 177 7.68 0.73 -6.07
N ASP A 178 8.66 1.34 -6.74
CA ASP A 178 8.71 2.79 -6.88
C ASP A 178 7.49 3.35 -7.64
N SER A 179 6.88 2.55 -8.53
CA SER A 179 5.61 2.87 -9.19
C SER A 179 4.45 2.96 -8.18
N GLU A 180 4.38 2.05 -7.21
CA GLU A 180 3.38 2.06 -6.14
C GLU A 180 3.57 3.25 -5.21
N LEU A 181 4.81 3.55 -4.83
CA LEU A 181 5.14 4.72 -4.01
C LEU A 181 4.79 6.04 -4.70
N THR A 182 5.03 6.11 -6.01
CA THR A 182 4.62 7.25 -6.83
C THR A 182 3.09 7.40 -6.84
N GLN A 183 2.35 6.30 -6.95
CA GLN A 183 0.88 6.34 -6.89
C GLN A 183 0.36 6.72 -5.49
N LEU A 184 0.97 6.22 -4.42
CA LEU A 184 0.65 6.60 -3.05
C LEU A 184 0.77 8.11 -2.83
N GLN A 185 1.87 8.73 -3.28
CA GLN A 185 2.07 10.17 -3.19
C GLN A 185 1.03 10.96 -4.02
N ARG A 186 0.67 10.47 -5.21
CA ARG A 186 -0.35 11.10 -6.06
C ARG A 186 -1.72 11.07 -5.38
N LEU A 187 -2.12 9.93 -4.85
CA LEU A 187 -3.39 9.76 -4.16
C LEU A 187 -3.47 10.62 -2.89
N ALA A 188 -2.41 10.64 -2.08
CA ALA A 188 -2.32 11.51 -0.90
C ALA A 188 -2.50 12.99 -1.26
N ARG A 189 -1.81 13.46 -2.32
CA ARG A 189 -1.96 14.84 -2.81
C ARG A 189 -3.36 15.16 -3.32
N ILE A 190 -4.01 14.22 -4.00
CA ILE A 190 -5.39 14.39 -4.48
C ILE A 190 -6.34 14.52 -3.29
N ALA A 191 -6.26 13.61 -2.32
CA ALA A 191 -7.12 13.64 -1.14
C ALA A 191 -7.06 14.98 -0.41
N VAL A 192 -5.85 15.48 -0.20
CA VAL A 192 -5.60 16.76 0.48
C VAL A 192 -6.16 17.93 -0.31
N LYS A 193 -5.95 17.94 -1.63
CA LYS A 193 -6.48 19.00 -2.48
C LYS A 193 -8.01 19.03 -2.43
N VAL A 194 -8.65 17.86 -2.43
CA VAL A 194 -10.11 17.74 -2.30
C VAL A 194 -10.58 18.30 -0.96
N GLU A 195 -9.97 17.92 0.16
CA GLU A 195 -10.34 18.44 1.49
C GLU A 195 -10.23 19.98 1.57
N VAL A 196 -9.13 20.53 1.04
CA VAL A 196 -8.93 21.99 1.02
C VAL A 196 -9.99 22.69 0.17
N MET A 197 -10.36 22.11 -0.97
CA MET A 197 -11.42 22.66 -1.82
C MET A 197 -12.79 22.64 -1.13
N ALA A 198 -13.12 21.56 -0.40
CA ALA A 198 -14.34 21.50 0.41
C ALA A 198 -14.36 22.54 1.54
N GLY A 199 -13.24 22.67 2.25
CA GLY A 199 -13.10 23.64 3.35
C GLY A 199 -13.32 25.08 2.88
N ASN A 200 -12.80 25.44 1.70
CA ASN A 200 -12.98 26.76 1.10
C ASN A 200 -14.41 26.99 0.58
N GLY A 201 -15.07 25.96 0.04
CA GLY A 201 -16.45 26.03 -0.44
C GLY A 201 -17.47 26.28 0.70
N ASN A 202 -17.26 25.67 1.86
CA ASN A 202 -18.09 25.90 3.05
C ASN A 202 -17.87 27.27 3.70
N GLY A 203 -16.73 27.92 3.47
CA GLY A 203 -16.43 29.26 3.96
C GLY A 203 -17.09 30.39 3.15
N ALA A 204 -17.45 30.14 1.89
CA ALA A 204 -18.09 31.12 1.01
C ALA A 204 -19.62 31.16 1.13
N ALA A 205 -20.22 30.22 1.86
CA ALA A 205 -21.67 30.10 2.06
C ALA A 205 -22.15 30.64 3.44
N ARG A 206 -21.33 31.43 4.13
CA ARG A 206 -21.63 32.04 5.43
C ARG A 206 -21.50 33.56 5.40
#